data_AF-W7QGY8-F1
#
_entry.id   AF-W7QGY8-F1
#
_cell.length_a   1.000
_cell.length_b   1.000
_cell.length_c   1.000
_cell.angle_alpha   90.00
_cell.angle_beta   90.00
_cell.angle_gamma   90.00
#
_symmetry.space_group_name_H-M   'P 1'
#
loop_
_entity.id
_entity.type
_entity.pdbx_description
1 polymer ?
#
loop_
_entity_poly.entity_id
_entity_poly.type
_entity_poly.pdbx_seq_one_letter_code
_entity_poly.pdbx_strand_id
1 'polypeptide(L)'
;MACLFISIPLVNRLMLPDEKDSVYVDPKVLGDAPDARVRITRPADRLENSVTLAWLVGIPGVIFLLDHFLLRGGGLNLNIVNFMFLFLAIVLHRTPRSLLESLNEAIKGGAGIVIQFPFYAGIMAIMVQSGLAESMSQGLISFATETSLPFWSFISAGIVNLFVPSGGGQWAVQAPVMLPAAEALGVDVARVAMAVAWGDAWTNLLQPFWALPVLAIAGLKAKDIMGFCLIQLFITGIIIAVGLTWF
;
A
#
# COMPACT_ATOMS: atom_id res chain seq x y z
N MET A 1 12.01 0.58 13.08
CA MET A 1 11.05 1.69 12.79
C MET A 1 11.57 3.06 13.21
N ALA A 2 11.98 3.29 14.47
CA ALA A 2 12.41 4.61 14.95
C ALA A 2 13.50 5.27 14.07
N CYS A 3 14.51 4.50 13.65
CA CYS A 3 15.56 5.00 12.77
C CYS A 3 15.02 5.54 11.43
N LEU A 4 14.03 4.87 10.83
CA LEU A 4 13.42 5.30 9.56
C LEU A 4 12.62 6.60 9.73
N PHE A 5 11.89 6.74 10.84
CA PHE A 5 11.15 7.95 11.18
C PHE A 5 12.05 9.18 11.30
N ILE A 6 13.32 9.00 11.65
CA ILE A 6 14.31 10.08 11.75
C ILE A 6 15.08 10.25 10.44
N SER A 7 15.55 9.16 9.84
CA SER A 7 16.43 9.20 8.66
C SER A 7 15.70 9.67 7.41
N ILE A 8 14.47 9.22 7.17
CA ILE A 8 13.74 9.56 5.93
C ILE A 8 13.51 11.08 5.83
N PRO A 9 12.92 11.76 6.84
CA PRO A 9 12.72 13.22 6.76
C PRO A 9 14.04 13.99 6.69
N LEU A 10 15.07 13.55 7.43
CA LEU A 10 16.37 14.22 7.44
C LEU A 10 17.05 14.14 6.06
N VAL A 11 17.10 12.95 5.47
CA VAL A 11 17.67 12.75 4.13
C VAL A 11 16.89 13.54 3.09
N ASN A 12 15.55 13.47 3.12
CA ASN A 12 14.73 14.26 2.20
C ASN A 12 15.01 15.75 2.35
N ARG A 13 15.15 16.26 3.57
CA ARG A 13 15.51 17.67 3.83
C ARG A 13 16.88 18.04 3.27
N LEU A 14 17.87 17.15 3.41
CA LEU A 14 19.22 17.36 2.87
C LEU A 14 19.27 17.30 1.33
N MET A 15 18.28 16.65 0.72
CA MET A 15 18.14 16.53 -0.73
C MET A 15 17.26 17.62 -1.35
N LEU A 16 16.63 18.49 -0.54
CA LEU A 16 15.83 19.57 -1.08
C LEU A 16 16.72 20.50 -1.92
N PRO A 17 16.25 20.91 -3.12
CA PRO A 17 16.95 21.90 -3.91
C PRO A 17 17.01 23.25 -3.18
N ASP A 18 17.96 24.10 -3.54
CA ASP A 18 18.00 25.49 -3.08
C ASP A 18 16.67 26.20 -3.43
N GLU A 19 16.32 27.27 -2.70
CA GLU A 19 15.08 28.02 -2.94
C GLU A 19 14.94 28.51 -4.39
N LYS A 20 16.06 28.87 -5.02
CA LYS A 20 16.13 29.33 -6.43
C LYS A 20 15.76 28.23 -7.45
N ASP A 21 15.95 26.97 -7.09
CA ASP A 21 15.71 25.80 -7.95
C ASP A 21 14.42 25.06 -7.52
N SER A 22 13.75 25.56 -6.48
CA SER A 22 12.51 24.99 -5.94
C SER A 22 11.31 25.41 -6.77
N VAL A 23 10.51 24.42 -7.19
CA VAL A 23 9.24 24.64 -7.90
C VAL A 23 8.10 24.55 -6.88
N TYR A 24 7.39 25.66 -6.69
CA TYR A 24 6.22 25.72 -5.82
C TYR A 24 4.94 25.61 -6.65
N VAL A 25 4.04 24.74 -6.22
CA VAL A 25 2.70 24.62 -6.82
C VAL A 25 1.87 25.81 -6.39
N ASP A 26 1.21 26.48 -7.35
CA ASP A 26 0.28 27.58 -7.03
C ASP A 26 -0.84 27.04 -6.12
N PRO A 27 -1.04 27.60 -4.91
CA PRO A 27 -2.10 27.16 -3.99
C PRO A 27 -3.49 27.13 -4.63
N LYS A 28 -3.73 27.91 -5.69
CA LYS A 28 -5.00 27.89 -6.44
C LYS A 28 -5.26 26.59 -7.18
N VAL A 29 -4.23 25.84 -7.56
CA VAL A 29 -4.34 24.52 -8.18
C VAL A 29 -4.69 23.45 -7.14
N LEU A 30 -4.39 23.71 -5.87
CA LEU A 30 -4.71 22.83 -4.73
C LEU A 30 -6.08 23.11 -4.11
N GLY A 31 -6.81 24.11 -4.61
CA GLY A 31 -8.13 24.47 -4.08
C GLY A 31 -9.21 23.50 -4.56
N ASP A 32 -9.99 22.96 -3.63
CA ASP A 32 -11.19 22.19 -3.97
C ASP A 32 -12.18 23.08 -4.75
N ALA A 33 -12.76 22.54 -5.81
CA ALA A 33 -13.87 23.20 -6.48
C ALA A 33 -15.01 23.38 -5.44
N PRO A 34 -15.64 24.56 -5.36
CA PRO A 34 -16.72 24.77 -4.40
C PRO A 34 -17.84 23.75 -4.66
N ASP A 35 -18.30 23.09 -3.59
CA ASP A 35 -19.41 22.14 -3.64
C ASP A 35 -20.57 22.76 -4.42
N ALA A 36 -20.87 22.19 -5.58
CA ALA A 36 -21.98 22.66 -6.40
C ALA A 36 -23.27 22.43 -5.61
N ARG A 37 -23.98 23.52 -5.25
CA ARG A 37 -25.28 23.41 -4.58
C ARG A 37 -26.24 22.58 -5.43
N VAL A 38 -26.50 21.36 -4.98
CA VAL A 38 -27.36 20.42 -5.71
C VAL A 38 -28.80 20.93 -5.67
N ARG A 39 -29.36 21.23 -6.84
CA ARG A 39 -30.80 21.47 -6.98
C ARG A 39 -31.52 20.13 -7.00
N ILE A 40 -32.21 19.81 -5.90
CA ILE A 40 -33.04 18.62 -5.80
C ILE A 40 -34.33 18.85 -6.58
N THR A 41 -34.47 18.21 -7.74
CA THR A 41 -35.63 18.39 -8.63
C THR A 41 -36.45 17.12 -8.80
N ARG A 42 -35.83 15.94 -8.61
CA ARG A 42 -36.45 14.64 -8.83
C ARG A 42 -36.41 13.76 -7.57
N PRO A 43 -37.31 12.76 -7.47
CA PRO A 43 -37.26 11.77 -6.38
C PRO A 43 -35.93 11.02 -6.28
N ALA A 44 -35.28 10.73 -7.42
CA ALA A 44 -33.96 10.13 -7.46
C ALA A 44 -32.90 11.02 -6.77
N ASP A 45 -32.90 12.33 -7.07
CA ASP A 45 -32.00 13.30 -6.43
C ASP A 45 -32.16 13.30 -4.89
N ARG A 46 -33.38 13.08 -4.38
CA ARG A 46 -33.61 12.98 -2.93
C ARG A 46 -32.98 11.74 -2.32
N LEU A 47 -33.02 10.60 -2.99
CA LEU A 47 -32.40 9.36 -2.51
C LEU A 47 -30.87 9.47 -2.57
N GLU A 48 -30.31 10.01 -3.65
CA GLU A 48 -28.87 10.21 -3.82
C GLU A 48 -28.26 11.19 -2.81
N ASN A 49 -29.06 12.13 -2.28
CA ASN A 49 -28.64 13.08 -1.25
C ASN A 49 -29.15 12.71 0.16
N SER A 50 -29.72 11.52 0.35
CA SER A 50 -30.28 11.10 1.64
C SER A 50 -29.21 10.57 2.58
N VAL A 51 -29.01 11.28 3.70
CA VAL A 51 -28.15 10.82 4.78
C VAL A 51 -28.70 9.58 5.47
N THR A 52 -30.02 9.55 5.64
CA THR A 52 -30.70 8.40 6.23
C THR A 52 -30.48 7.14 5.41
N LEU A 53 -30.55 7.22 4.08
CA LEU A 53 -30.30 6.07 3.22
C LEU A 53 -28.86 5.57 3.35
N ALA A 54 -27.88 6.47 3.32
CA ALA A 54 -26.47 6.09 3.50
C ALA A 54 -26.24 5.41 4.84
N TRP A 55 -26.79 5.95 5.93
CA TRP A 55 -26.62 5.39 7.26
C TRP A 55 -27.36 4.08 7.47
N LEU A 56 -28.55 3.90 6.89
CA LEU A 56 -29.28 2.64 6.94
C LEU A 56 -28.51 1.49 6.27
N VAL A 57 -27.67 1.79 5.27
CA VAL A 57 -26.80 0.82 4.62
C VAL A 57 -25.45 0.71 5.33
N GLY A 58 -24.84 1.85 5.65
CA GLY A 58 -23.48 1.97 6.20
C GLY A 58 -23.34 1.46 7.63
N ILE A 59 -24.25 1.86 8.53
CA ILE A 59 -24.16 1.56 9.97
C ILE A 59 -24.23 0.04 10.24
N PRO A 60 -25.14 -0.74 9.63
CA PRO A 60 -25.13 -2.19 9.82
C PRO A 60 -23.80 -2.86 9.47
N GLY A 61 -23.11 -2.40 8.43
CA GLY A 61 -21.77 -2.90 8.11
C GLY A 61 -20.73 -2.51 9.16
N VAL A 62 -20.77 -1.30 9.68
CA VAL A 62 -19.89 -0.90 10.80
C VAL A 62 -20.18 -1.72 12.06
N ILE A 63 -21.46 -2.01 12.36
CA ILE A 63 -21.84 -2.89 13.47
C ILE A 63 -21.29 -4.30 13.27
N PHE A 64 -21.39 -4.85 12.04
CA PHE A 64 -20.79 -6.14 11.72
C PHE A 64 -19.27 -6.14 11.97
N LEU A 65 -18.56 -5.07 11.61
CA LEU A 65 -17.12 -4.96 11.89
C LEU A 65 -16.83 -4.94 13.40
N LEU A 66 -17.63 -4.21 14.18
CA LEU A 66 -17.49 -4.20 15.64
C LEU A 66 -17.74 -5.59 16.24
N ASP A 67 -18.76 -6.31 15.79
CA ASP A 67 -19.04 -7.70 16.20
C ASP A 67 -17.87 -8.63 15.82
N HIS A 68 -17.39 -8.55 14.58
CA HIS A 68 -16.26 -9.35 14.08
C HIS A 68 -15.02 -9.20 14.96
N PHE A 69 -14.62 -7.96 15.27
CA PHE A 69 -13.40 -7.72 16.05
C PHE A 69 -13.59 -7.88 17.57
N LEU A 70 -14.68 -7.36 18.14
CA LEU A 70 -14.83 -7.28 19.60
C LEU A 70 -15.48 -8.51 20.21
N LEU A 71 -16.45 -9.13 19.53
CA LEU A 71 -17.23 -10.24 20.08
C LEU A 71 -16.71 -11.59 19.59
N ARG A 72 -16.29 -11.67 18.32
CA ARG A 72 -15.82 -12.93 17.71
C ARG A 72 -14.31 -13.10 17.70
N GLY A 73 -13.54 -12.05 18.04
CA GLY A 73 -12.08 -12.08 17.99
C GLY A 73 -11.53 -12.34 16.58
N GLY A 74 -12.25 -11.91 15.55
CA GLY A 74 -11.90 -12.12 14.16
C GLY A 74 -10.65 -11.34 13.73
N GLY A 75 -9.83 -11.96 12.86
CA GLY A 75 -8.60 -11.35 12.34
C GLY A 75 -8.83 -10.46 11.11
N LEU A 76 -7.74 -9.87 10.63
CA LEU A 76 -7.71 -9.12 9.38
C LEU A 76 -7.49 -10.06 8.19
N ASN A 77 -8.28 -9.85 7.14
CA ASN A 77 -8.03 -10.41 5.82
C ASN A 77 -8.48 -9.39 4.76
N LEU A 78 -8.18 -9.67 3.50
CA LEU A 78 -8.47 -8.75 2.39
C LEU A 78 -9.97 -8.40 2.29
N ASN A 79 -10.86 -9.37 2.52
CA ASN A 79 -12.31 -9.13 2.46
C ASN A 79 -12.78 -8.22 3.59
N ILE A 80 -12.30 -8.44 4.82
CA ILE A 80 -12.64 -7.60 5.97
C ILE A 80 -12.10 -6.19 5.80
N VAL A 81 -10.89 -6.02 5.27
CA VAL A 81 -10.31 -4.70 4.98
C VAL A 81 -11.10 -3.96 3.90
N ASN A 82 -11.45 -4.64 2.80
CA ASN A 82 -12.27 -4.05 1.74
C ASN A 82 -13.67 -3.65 2.25
N PHE A 83 -14.29 -4.53 3.04
CA PHE A 83 -15.56 -4.26 3.68
C PHE A 83 -15.45 -3.04 4.62
N MET A 84 -14.40 -2.99 5.44
CA MET A 84 -14.13 -1.85 6.31
C MET A 84 -14.04 -0.54 5.55
N PHE A 85 -13.23 -0.46 4.50
CA PHE A 85 -13.12 0.77 3.71
C PHE A 85 -14.44 1.17 3.06
N LEU A 86 -15.18 0.21 2.48
CA LEU A 86 -16.46 0.50 1.83
C LEU A 86 -17.50 1.06 2.81
N PHE A 87 -17.72 0.40 3.94
CA PHE A 87 -18.76 0.80 4.88
C PHE A 87 -18.39 2.05 5.67
N LEU A 88 -17.11 2.24 6.00
CA LEU A 88 -16.65 3.51 6.56
C LEU A 88 -16.81 4.65 5.55
N ALA A 89 -16.47 4.45 4.28
CA ALA A 89 -16.67 5.46 3.25
C ALA A 89 -18.15 5.85 3.12
N ILE A 90 -19.08 4.88 3.10
CA ILE A 90 -20.53 5.15 3.06
C ILE A 90 -20.96 6.03 4.25
N VAL A 91 -20.52 5.70 5.47
CA VAL A 91 -20.90 6.45 6.68
C VAL A 91 -20.28 7.85 6.70
N LEU A 92 -18.99 7.96 6.36
CA LEU A 92 -18.22 9.20 6.44
C LEU A 92 -18.59 10.21 5.35
N HIS A 93 -18.90 9.75 4.13
CA HIS A 93 -19.38 10.63 3.04
C HIS A 93 -20.82 11.10 3.24
N ARG A 94 -21.58 10.46 4.15
CA ARG A 94 -22.95 10.79 4.56
C ARG A 94 -24.00 10.67 3.46
N THR A 95 -23.72 10.90 2.18
CA THR A 95 -24.69 10.73 1.09
C THR A 95 -24.11 9.87 -0.03
N PRO A 96 -24.93 9.06 -0.73
CA PRO A 96 -24.46 8.29 -1.89
C PRO A 96 -23.82 9.18 -2.96
N ARG A 97 -24.36 10.38 -3.18
CA ARG A 97 -23.84 11.34 -4.15
C ARG A 97 -22.43 11.81 -3.80
N SER A 98 -22.19 12.22 -2.55
CA SER A 98 -20.85 12.67 -2.12
C SER A 98 -19.82 11.55 -2.28
N LEU A 99 -20.19 10.31 -1.94
CA LEU A 99 -19.33 9.14 -2.13
C LEU A 99 -18.97 8.94 -3.61
N LEU A 100 -19.97 8.96 -4.51
CA LEU A 100 -19.77 8.75 -5.95
C LEU A 100 -19.00 9.89 -6.61
N GLU A 101 -19.26 11.15 -6.24
CA GLU A 101 -18.51 12.31 -6.71
C GLU A 101 -17.03 12.20 -6.30
N SER A 102 -16.78 11.86 -5.04
CA SER A 102 -15.41 11.64 -4.53
C SER A 102 -14.71 10.47 -5.24
N LEU A 103 -15.42 9.37 -5.49
CA LEU A 103 -14.89 8.23 -6.23
C LEU A 103 -14.56 8.59 -7.70
N ASN A 104 -15.42 9.37 -8.36
CA ASN A 104 -15.22 9.84 -9.73
C ASN A 104 -14.04 10.82 -9.85
N GLU A 105 -13.74 11.60 -8.82
CA GLU A 105 -12.52 12.40 -8.81
C GLU A 105 -11.29 11.54 -8.53
N ALA A 106 -11.35 10.66 -7.53
CA ALA A 106 -10.23 9.78 -7.15
C ALA A 106 -9.80 8.85 -8.30
N ILE A 107 -10.76 8.32 -9.08
CA ILE A 107 -10.45 7.39 -10.19
C ILE A 107 -9.64 8.06 -11.30
N LYS A 108 -9.74 9.38 -11.51
CA LYS A 108 -8.95 10.09 -12.52
C LYS A 108 -7.46 10.03 -12.21
N GLY A 109 -7.09 10.18 -10.93
CA GLY A 109 -5.71 10.03 -10.46
C GLY A 109 -5.24 8.57 -10.36
N GLY A 110 -6.18 7.63 -10.22
CA GLY A 110 -5.90 6.20 -10.06
C GLY A 110 -6.08 5.34 -11.32
N ALA A 111 -6.52 5.89 -12.45
CA ALA A 111 -6.91 5.09 -13.63
C ALA A 111 -5.77 4.21 -14.17
N GLY A 112 -4.53 4.73 -14.18
CA GLY A 112 -3.35 3.94 -14.56
C GLY A 112 -3.12 2.74 -13.64
N ILE A 113 -3.33 2.93 -12.33
CA ILE A 113 -3.22 1.86 -11.33
C ILE A 113 -4.29 0.80 -11.55
N VAL A 114 -5.54 1.22 -11.78
CA VAL A 114 -6.68 0.32 -12.03
C VAL A 114 -6.44 -0.59 -13.24
N ILE A 115 -5.84 -0.06 -14.31
CA ILE A 115 -5.50 -0.84 -15.50
C ILE A 115 -4.32 -1.79 -15.24
N GLN A 116 -3.31 -1.36 -14.46
CA GLN A 116 -2.11 -2.17 -14.20
C GLN A 116 -2.36 -3.36 -13.28
N PHE A 117 -3.20 -3.21 -12.25
CA PHE A 117 -3.43 -4.24 -11.23
C PHE A 117 -3.88 -5.61 -11.79
N PRO A 118 -4.79 -5.69 -12.78
CA PRO A 118 -5.12 -6.94 -13.46
C PRO A 118 -3.92 -7.62 -14.13
N PHE A 119 -3.00 -6.87 -14.75
CA PHE A 119 -1.79 -7.45 -15.34
C PHE A 119 -0.86 -8.00 -14.26
N TYR A 120 -0.70 -7.29 -13.14
CA TYR A 120 0.07 -7.79 -12.00
C TYR A 120 -0.54 -9.06 -11.39
N ALA A 121 -1.87 -9.13 -11.29
CA ALA A 121 -2.56 -10.34 -10.87
C ALA A 121 -2.31 -11.50 -11.85
N GLY A 122 -2.26 -11.24 -13.16
CA GLY A 122 -1.91 -12.23 -14.18
C GLY A 122 -0.46 -12.72 -14.07
N ILE A 123 0.51 -11.81 -13.94
CA ILE A 123 1.93 -12.17 -13.76
C ILE A 123 2.12 -12.96 -12.47
N MET A 124 1.48 -12.52 -11.38
CA MET A 124 1.46 -13.24 -10.12
C MET A 124 0.93 -14.67 -10.29
N ALA A 125 -0.20 -14.83 -10.98
CA ALA A 125 -0.76 -16.16 -11.23
C ALA A 125 0.22 -17.05 -12.01
N ILE A 126 0.92 -16.52 -13.02
CA ILE A 126 1.96 -17.25 -13.75
C ILE A 126 3.12 -17.62 -12.81
N MET A 127 3.63 -16.69 -12.01
CA MET A 127 4.76 -16.93 -11.10
C MET A 127 4.44 -17.94 -10.00
N VAL A 128 3.21 -17.93 -9.48
CA VAL A 128 2.73 -18.90 -8.50
C VAL A 128 2.52 -20.26 -9.14
N GLN A 129 1.75 -20.33 -10.23
CA GLN A 129 1.37 -21.61 -10.83
C GLN A 129 2.54 -22.31 -11.51
N SER A 130 3.54 -21.57 -11.97
CA SER A 130 4.79 -22.15 -12.49
C SER A 130 5.76 -22.61 -11.40
N GLY A 131 5.54 -22.25 -10.13
CA GLY A 131 6.49 -22.51 -9.04
C GLY A 131 7.75 -21.64 -9.08
N LEU A 132 7.83 -20.64 -9.97
CA LEU A 132 9.01 -19.79 -10.13
C LEU A 132 9.31 -18.99 -8.87
N ALA A 133 8.28 -18.36 -8.29
CA ALA A 133 8.45 -17.54 -7.10
C ALA A 133 8.87 -18.37 -5.87
N GLU A 134 8.36 -19.60 -5.75
CA GLU A 134 8.80 -20.56 -4.73
C GLU A 134 10.27 -20.93 -4.93
N SER A 135 10.63 -21.35 -6.14
CA SER A 135 12.01 -21.76 -6.49
C SER A 135 13.02 -20.64 -6.25
N MET A 136 12.67 -19.40 -6.62
CA MET A 136 13.50 -18.22 -6.37
C MET A 136 13.67 -17.95 -4.88
N SER A 137 12.58 -18.02 -4.11
CA SER A 137 12.60 -17.78 -2.67
C SER A 137 13.44 -18.84 -1.95
N GLN A 138 13.24 -20.13 -2.27
CA GLN A 138 14.04 -21.24 -1.75
C GLN A 138 15.52 -21.08 -2.09
N GLY A 139 15.86 -20.72 -3.33
CA GLY A 139 17.24 -20.50 -3.74
C GLY A 139 17.93 -19.42 -2.91
N LEU A 140 17.26 -18.30 -2.68
CA LEU A 140 17.80 -17.15 -1.93
C LEU A 140 17.96 -17.41 -0.43
N ILE A 141 17.12 -18.27 0.16
CA ILE A 141 17.20 -18.59 1.60
C ILE A 141 17.91 -19.92 1.90
N SER A 142 18.27 -20.70 0.88
CA SER A 142 18.84 -22.05 1.03
C SER A 142 20.12 -22.11 1.86
N PHE A 143 20.87 -21.01 1.92
CA PHE A 143 22.11 -20.85 2.66
C PHE A 143 21.94 -19.95 3.89
N ALA A 144 20.71 -19.57 4.23
CA ALA A 144 20.41 -18.75 5.38
C ALA A 144 20.62 -19.52 6.69
N THR A 145 21.11 -18.80 7.69
CA THR A 145 21.23 -19.25 9.07
C THR A 145 20.15 -18.60 9.93
N GLU A 146 19.97 -19.05 11.16
CA GLU A 146 19.04 -18.43 12.13
C GLU A 146 19.16 -16.89 12.16
N THR A 147 20.41 -16.38 12.22
CA THR A 147 20.68 -14.94 12.28
C THR A 147 20.44 -14.23 10.94
N SER A 148 20.72 -14.88 9.81
CA SER A 148 20.66 -14.24 8.49
C SER A 148 19.35 -14.47 7.73
N LEU A 149 18.46 -15.33 8.22
CA LEU A 149 17.19 -15.63 7.59
C LEU A 149 16.32 -14.37 7.38
N PRO A 150 16.08 -13.50 8.39
CA PRO A 150 15.29 -12.29 8.17
C PRO A 150 15.89 -11.38 7.09
N PHE A 151 17.23 -11.29 7.01
CA PHE A 151 17.88 -10.53 5.94
C PHE A 151 17.62 -11.13 4.56
N TRP A 152 17.79 -12.44 4.41
CA TRP A 152 17.57 -13.11 3.12
C TRP A 152 16.10 -13.11 2.71
N SER A 153 15.17 -13.23 3.66
CA SER A 153 13.74 -13.06 3.42
C SER A 153 13.42 -11.64 2.93
N PHE A 154 14.03 -10.61 3.52
CA PHE A 154 13.89 -9.23 3.08
C PHE A 154 14.40 -9.01 1.64
N ILE A 155 15.60 -9.51 1.32
CA ILE A 155 16.16 -9.42 -0.03
C ILE A 155 15.31 -10.20 -1.04
N SER A 156 14.90 -11.43 -0.69
CA SER A 156 14.02 -12.26 -1.51
C SER A 156 12.71 -11.57 -1.82
N ALA A 157 12.08 -10.98 -0.79
CA ALA A 157 10.86 -10.20 -0.95
C ALA A 157 11.05 -8.98 -1.85
N GLY A 158 12.16 -8.24 -1.70
CA GLY A 158 12.48 -7.11 -2.56
C GLY A 158 12.62 -7.51 -4.03
N ILE A 159 13.29 -8.63 -4.31
CA ILE A 159 13.47 -9.16 -5.67
C ILE A 159 12.16 -9.64 -6.28
N VAL A 160 11.37 -10.43 -5.53
CA VAL A 160 10.07 -10.95 -6.00
C VAL A 160 9.11 -9.80 -6.30
N ASN A 161 9.10 -8.74 -5.49
CA ASN A 161 8.25 -7.56 -5.67
C ASN A 161 8.49 -6.83 -7.01
N LEU A 162 9.69 -6.92 -7.60
CA LEU A 162 9.96 -6.36 -8.93
C LEU A 162 9.12 -6.98 -10.04
N PHE A 163 8.66 -8.22 -9.83
CA PHE A 163 7.83 -8.97 -10.76
C PHE A 163 6.37 -9.05 -10.29
N VAL A 164 6.14 -9.08 -8.98
CA VAL A 164 4.82 -9.18 -8.35
C VAL A 164 4.63 -8.01 -7.37
N PRO A 165 4.32 -6.79 -7.85
CA PRO A 165 4.12 -5.62 -7.01
C PRO A 165 2.73 -5.64 -6.33
N SER A 166 2.53 -6.61 -5.44
CA SER A 166 1.29 -6.83 -4.71
C SER A 166 1.57 -7.52 -3.38
N GLY A 167 1.57 -6.77 -2.27
CA GLY A 167 1.93 -7.33 -0.96
C GLY A 167 1.09 -8.53 -0.53
N GLY A 168 -0.24 -8.49 -0.72
CA GLY A 168 -1.11 -9.63 -0.40
C GLY A 168 -0.87 -10.85 -1.30
N GLY A 169 -0.63 -10.59 -2.59
CA GLY A 169 -0.28 -11.61 -3.57
C GLY A 169 1.06 -12.26 -3.28
N GLN A 170 2.08 -11.44 -3.07
CA GLN A 170 3.43 -11.83 -2.70
C GLN A 170 3.46 -12.67 -1.43
N TRP A 171 2.72 -12.27 -0.39
CA TRP A 171 2.62 -13.04 0.84
C TRP A 171 2.06 -14.44 0.59
N ALA A 172 1.05 -14.58 -0.27
CA ALA A 172 0.48 -15.88 -0.60
C ALA A 172 1.50 -16.84 -1.23
N VAL A 173 2.54 -16.32 -1.89
CA VAL A 173 3.59 -17.12 -2.54
C VAL A 173 4.79 -17.37 -1.64
N GLN A 174 5.19 -16.38 -0.85
CA GLN A 174 6.38 -16.48 -0.02
C GLN A 174 6.10 -17.12 1.33
N ALA A 175 4.90 -16.97 1.91
CA ALA A 175 4.60 -17.56 3.21
C ALA A 175 4.80 -19.08 3.25
N PRO A 176 4.38 -19.88 2.25
CA PRO A 176 4.65 -21.31 2.23
C PRO A 176 6.13 -21.70 2.21
N VAL A 177 7.02 -20.78 1.83
CA VAL A 177 8.48 -21.00 1.80
C VAL A 177 9.15 -20.46 3.05
N MET A 178 8.78 -19.24 3.45
CA MET A 178 9.43 -18.51 4.54
C MET A 178 9.02 -19.03 5.92
N LEU A 179 7.76 -19.45 6.10
CA LEU A 179 7.28 -19.95 7.39
C LEU A 179 7.95 -21.27 7.78
N PRO A 180 8.01 -22.31 6.92
CA PRO A 180 8.72 -23.54 7.27
C PRO A 180 10.23 -23.32 7.50
N ALA A 181 10.85 -22.41 6.75
CA ALA A 181 12.26 -22.05 6.95
C ALA A 181 12.48 -21.39 8.32
N ALA A 182 11.57 -20.50 8.74
CA ALA A 182 11.61 -19.89 10.07
C ALA A 182 11.46 -20.95 11.17
N GLU A 183 10.49 -21.85 11.05
CA GLU A 183 10.25 -22.92 12.02
C GLU A 183 11.45 -23.90 12.09
N ALA A 184 12.00 -24.31 10.94
CA ALA A 184 13.13 -25.22 10.88
C ALA A 184 14.42 -24.64 11.50
N LEU A 185 14.61 -23.33 11.37
CA LEU A 185 15.76 -22.61 11.94
C LEU A 185 15.49 -22.03 13.33
N GLY A 186 14.29 -22.23 13.89
CA GLY A 186 13.91 -21.69 15.21
C GLY A 186 13.77 -20.16 15.26
N VAL A 187 13.61 -19.50 14.12
CA VAL A 187 13.49 -18.04 14.01
C VAL A 187 12.04 -17.62 14.24
N ASP A 188 11.86 -16.50 14.94
CA ASP A 188 10.53 -15.91 15.14
C ASP A 188 9.80 -15.64 13.81
N VAL A 189 8.64 -16.26 13.66
CA VAL A 189 7.81 -16.16 12.46
C VAL A 189 7.39 -14.72 12.19
N ALA A 190 7.09 -13.93 13.23
CA ALA A 190 6.68 -12.55 13.04
C ALA A 190 7.82 -11.69 12.47
N ARG A 191 9.07 -11.92 12.90
CA ARG A 191 10.26 -11.26 12.36
C ARG A 191 10.47 -11.58 10.87
N VAL A 192 10.30 -12.84 10.47
CA VAL A 192 10.42 -13.25 9.06
C VAL A 192 9.27 -12.70 8.22
N ALA A 193 8.04 -12.73 8.73
CA ALA A 193 6.88 -12.12 8.06
C ALA A 193 7.08 -10.61 7.85
N MET A 194 7.60 -9.92 8.87
CA MET A 194 7.94 -8.50 8.78
C MET A 194 9.09 -8.25 7.80
N ALA A 195 10.07 -9.14 7.71
CA ALA A 195 11.13 -9.02 6.71
C ALA A 195 10.57 -9.06 5.28
N VAL A 196 9.63 -9.96 5.01
CA VAL A 196 8.93 -10.02 3.71
C VAL A 196 8.15 -8.74 3.44
N ALA A 197 7.40 -8.25 4.42
CA ALA A 197 6.62 -7.02 4.30
C ALA A 197 7.50 -5.78 4.03
N TRP A 198 8.66 -5.70 4.70
CA TRP A 198 9.61 -4.62 4.46
C TRP A 198 10.31 -4.73 3.11
N GLY A 199 10.57 -5.95 2.61
CA GLY A 199 11.17 -6.15 1.30
C GLY A 199 10.26 -5.66 0.18
N ASP A 200 8.96 -5.99 0.27
CA ASP A 200 7.90 -5.45 -0.60
C ASP A 200 7.89 -3.92 -0.57
N ALA A 201 7.73 -3.33 0.62
CA ALA A 201 7.66 -1.88 0.78
C ALA A 201 8.93 -1.16 0.30
N TRP A 202 10.09 -1.79 0.48
CA TRP A 202 11.40 -1.23 0.13
C TRP A 202 11.56 -1.05 -1.39
N THR A 203 11.29 -2.08 -2.18
CA THR A 203 11.50 -1.99 -3.63
C THR A 203 10.37 -1.25 -4.36
N ASN A 204 9.26 -0.92 -3.68
CA ASN A 204 8.29 0.06 -4.17
C ASN A 204 8.90 1.47 -4.36
N LEU A 205 10.11 1.73 -3.85
CA LEU A 205 10.88 2.94 -4.19
C LEU A 205 11.45 2.90 -5.62
N LEU A 206 11.69 1.73 -6.20
CA LEU A 206 12.12 1.60 -7.60
C LEU A 206 10.96 1.87 -8.57
N GLN A 207 9.73 1.58 -8.13
CA GLN A 207 8.51 1.73 -8.90
C GLN A 207 7.45 2.47 -8.06
N PRO A 208 7.54 3.80 -7.91
CA PRO A 208 6.71 4.56 -6.98
C PRO A 208 5.29 4.80 -7.51
N PHE A 209 4.53 3.74 -7.79
CA PHE A 209 3.15 3.82 -8.28
C PHE A 209 2.23 4.56 -7.31
N TRP A 210 2.49 4.43 -6.01
CA TRP A 210 1.81 5.15 -4.94
C TRP A 210 1.92 6.67 -5.07
N ALA A 211 2.98 7.17 -5.69
CA ALA A 211 3.22 8.60 -5.83
C ALA A 211 2.50 9.20 -7.05
N LEU A 212 2.14 8.39 -8.06
CA LEU A 212 1.58 8.89 -9.32
C LEU A 212 0.35 9.79 -9.14
N PRO A 213 -0.63 9.48 -8.27
CA PRO A 213 -1.78 10.36 -8.06
C PRO A 213 -1.37 11.73 -7.49
N VAL A 214 -0.43 11.75 -6.53
CA VAL A 214 0.07 12.99 -5.89
C VAL A 214 0.88 13.81 -6.89
N LEU A 215 1.71 13.16 -7.70
CA LEU A 215 2.48 13.81 -8.76
C LEU A 215 1.55 14.43 -9.81
N ALA A 216 0.48 13.74 -10.19
CA ALA A 216 -0.51 14.27 -11.13
C ALA A 216 -1.17 15.55 -10.62
N ILE A 217 -1.52 15.61 -9.33
CA ILE A 217 -2.07 16.82 -8.68
C ILE A 217 -1.02 17.93 -8.64
N ALA A 218 0.23 17.60 -8.32
CA ALA A 218 1.34 18.56 -8.27
C ALA A 218 1.86 19.00 -9.64
N GLY A 219 1.38 18.42 -10.75
CA GLY A 219 1.91 18.68 -12.09
C GLY A 219 3.33 18.16 -12.32
N LEU A 220 3.78 17.21 -11.50
CA LEU A 220 5.10 16.60 -11.54
C LEU A 220 5.09 15.27 -12.31
N LYS A 221 6.24 14.88 -12.84
CA LYS A 221 6.47 13.58 -13.49
C LYS A 221 7.18 12.64 -12.52
N ALA A 222 7.01 11.33 -12.72
CA ALA A 222 7.69 10.32 -11.89
C ALA A 222 9.21 10.55 -11.79
N LYS A 223 9.86 10.91 -12.90
CA LYS A 223 11.30 11.21 -12.94
C LYS A 223 11.74 12.32 -11.96
N ASP A 224 10.84 13.22 -11.59
CA ASP A 224 11.14 14.38 -10.75
C ASP A 224 11.34 13.97 -9.27
N ILE A 225 10.81 12.80 -8.86
CA ILE A 225 11.02 12.25 -7.51
C ILE A 225 11.98 11.06 -7.46
N MET A 226 12.36 10.49 -8.62
CA MET A 226 13.18 9.27 -8.67
C MET A 226 14.52 9.42 -7.95
N GLY A 227 15.10 10.63 -7.94
CA GLY A 227 16.32 10.91 -7.18
C GLY A 227 16.14 10.64 -5.67
N PHE A 228 15.06 11.15 -5.08
CA PHE A 228 14.70 10.90 -3.68
C PHE A 228 14.46 9.41 -3.44
N CYS A 229 13.68 8.76 -4.30
CA CYS A 229 13.38 7.34 -4.16
C CYS A 229 14.65 6.47 -4.21
N LEU A 230 15.59 6.76 -5.12
CA LEU A 230 16.83 6.01 -5.26
C LEU A 230 17.74 6.16 -4.04
N ILE A 231 17.92 7.38 -3.52
CA ILE A 231 18.72 7.59 -2.32
C ILE A 231 18.07 6.92 -1.11
N GLN A 232 16.75 7.04 -0.96
CA GLN A 232 16.02 6.36 0.09
C GLN A 232 16.13 4.84 -0.04
N LEU A 233 16.11 4.28 -1.25
CA LEU A 233 16.29 2.84 -1.47
C LEU A 233 17.57 2.34 -0.79
N PHE A 234 18.70 3.01 -0.99
CA PHE A 234 19.94 2.59 -0.35
C PHE A 234 19.92 2.79 1.16
N ILE A 235 19.48 3.96 1.63
CA ILE A 235 19.51 4.30 3.06
C ILE A 235 18.54 3.43 3.86
N THR A 236 17.28 3.35 3.45
CA THR A 236 16.29 2.53 4.14
C THR A 236 16.61 1.05 3.99
N GLY A 237 17.15 0.62 2.85
CA GLY A 237 17.58 -0.76 2.64
C GLY A 237 18.64 -1.19 3.67
N ILE A 238 19.65 -0.35 3.90
CA ILE A 238 20.69 -0.61 4.92
C ILE A 238 20.08 -0.61 6.32
N ILE A 239 19.26 0.40 6.67
CA ILE A 239 18.65 0.50 8.01
C ILE A 239 17.75 -0.70 8.31
N ILE A 240 16.93 -1.12 7.33
CA ILE A 240 16.03 -2.26 7.47
C ILE A 240 16.82 -3.55 7.57
N ALA A 241 17.82 -3.77 6.70
CA ALA A 241 18.67 -4.96 6.75
C ALA A 241 19.38 -5.08 8.09
N VAL A 242 19.94 -3.98 8.60
CA VAL A 242 20.60 -3.92 9.91
C VAL A 242 19.61 -4.22 11.03
N GLY A 243 18.45 -3.57 11.00
CA GLY A 243 17.36 -3.78 11.94
C GLY A 243 16.96 -5.25 12.01
N LEU A 244 16.60 -5.84 10.86
CA LEU A 244 16.12 -7.21 10.77
C LEU A 244 17.17 -8.26 11.14
N THR A 245 18.47 -7.98 11.00
CA THR A 245 19.53 -8.94 11.29
C THR A 245 19.95 -8.91 12.76
N TRP A 246 20.00 -7.72 13.38
CA TRP A 246 20.65 -7.56 14.68
C TRP A 246 19.75 -7.02 15.81
N PHE A 247 18.54 -6.55 15.50
CA PHE A 247 17.61 -5.96 16.48
C PHE A 247 16.22 -6.60 16.41
#